data_AF-A0A3N5SAP3-F1
#
_entry.id   AF-A0A3N5SAP3-F1
#
_cell.length_a   1.000
_cell.length_b   1.000
_cell.length_c   1.000
_cell.angle_alpha   90.00
_cell.angle_beta   90.00
_cell.angle_gamma   90.00
#
_symmetry.space_group_name_H-M   'P 1'
#
loop_
_entity.id
_entity.type
_entity.pdbx_description
1 polymer ?
#
loop_
_entity_poly.entity_id
_entity_poly.type
_entity_poly.pdbx_seq_one_letter_code
_entity_poly.pdbx_strand_id
1 'polypeptide(L)'
;SIHDVIFHLYLNAFRDDHSSIFMQEAGPSHRGFSLDTDHPGWTEVTSIHLEDGTPLSFELIEDETLGRLELPHPIAPGKTLILEIDFKAQLPQVFARTGFYEDFFMVGQWFPKLGVWQNDQWNAYPFHANSEFFADFGDYDVRITVPEQYVIAATGLPVSSTANEDGTQTTQFEAKGVIDFAWSASPHFKQSTRKVDGTEIVYVYLPEHEFTVERVLYAAETAVSHFGDWYGMYPYPRLTIVDVPDQAEGAGGMEYPMLVAAGLADLTGLGIMKGRLDRLLETVTVHEIAHEWWYAVVAFNEAEEPWLDEGITDYSTVRLMDRVYGPNDTVLQLGGIELDYLQMRRMEYLADPLVPMYGKAWDFDQINYGIATYSKPVLALSTLENVVGEQTMLEIMSTFFEQYKFSHPTTQDFRSVAEDVAGQKLDWFFDGLVYGDDVLNYTVTSVNEHSLTVERQGELIIPTEVEVTFEDGTTEMTAWDGVQDEMTFDYPDRASIRQAEVDPHQKILVDLQWSDNGLSRRMDVMSWLAVSARLLFQIQDFLLGQGGL
;
A
#
# COMPACT_ATOMS: atom_id res chain seq x y z
N SER A 1 -17.72 -13.29 -27.95
CA SER A 1 -19.03 -13.23 -27.26
C SER A 1 -18.86 -13.93 -25.93
N ILE A 2 -19.51 -13.44 -24.89
CA ILE A 2 -19.42 -14.00 -23.54
C ILE A 2 -20.48 -15.08 -23.39
N HIS A 3 -20.11 -16.28 -22.93
CA HIS A 3 -20.99 -17.45 -22.83
C HIS A 3 -21.44 -17.76 -21.40
N ASP A 4 -20.62 -17.37 -20.44
CA ASP A 4 -20.81 -17.51 -19.00
C ASP A 4 -20.31 -16.24 -18.31
N VAL A 5 -20.75 -16.00 -17.08
CA VAL A 5 -20.17 -14.96 -16.22
C VAL A 5 -19.67 -15.57 -14.91
N ILE A 6 -18.58 -15.01 -14.37
CA ILE A 6 -17.98 -15.46 -13.11
C ILE A 6 -18.17 -14.38 -12.04
N PHE A 7 -18.63 -14.80 -10.87
CA PHE A 7 -18.75 -13.96 -9.68
C PHE A 7 -17.79 -14.43 -8.60
N HIS A 8 -17.17 -13.48 -7.91
CA HIS A 8 -16.52 -13.67 -6.63
C HIS A 8 -17.57 -13.72 -5.50
N LEU A 9 -17.34 -14.63 -4.57
CA LEU A 9 -18.12 -14.88 -3.36
C LEU A 9 -17.16 -14.87 -2.17
N TYR A 10 -16.41 -13.78 -2.00
CA TYR A 10 -15.26 -13.69 -1.09
C TYR A 10 -15.52 -14.18 0.34
N LEU A 11 -16.71 -13.91 0.90
CA LEU A 11 -17.06 -14.38 2.25
C LEU A 11 -17.02 -15.90 2.40
N ASN A 12 -17.17 -16.68 1.32
CA ASN A 12 -17.03 -18.14 1.38
C ASN A 12 -15.63 -18.59 1.78
N ALA A 13 -14.61 -17.73 1.67
CA ALA A 13 -13.28 -18.02 2.19
C ALA A 13 -13.27 -18.25 3.70
N PHE A 14 -14.28 -17.74 4.42
CA PHE A 14 -14.36 -17.73 5.89
C PHE A 14 -15.39 -18.73 6.43
N ARG A 15 -15.83 -19.69 5.62
CA ARG A 15 -16.87 -20.64 6.00
C ARG A 15 -16.41 -21.65 7.06
N ASP A 16 -15.12 -21.96 7.04
CA ASP A 16 -14.39 -22.74 8.03
C ASP A 16 -12.90 -22.36 8.00
N ASP A 17 -12.08 -23.04 8.79
CA ASP A 17 -10.68 -22.70 9.01
C ASP A 17 -9.68 -23.46 8.11
N HIS A 18 -10.14 -24.18 7.07
CA HIS A 18 -9.25 -25.08 6.32
C HIS A 18 -9.62 -25.32 4.85
N SER A 19 -10.86 -25.09 4.44
CA SER A 19 -11.35 -25.49 3.11
C SER A 19 -10.89 -24.53 2.00
N SER A 20 -10.88 -23.24 2.26
CA SER A 20 -10.53 -22.21 1.27
C SER A 20 -9.03 -22.07 1.10
N ILE A 21 -8.63 -21.57 -0.08
CA ILE A 21 -7.23 -21.25 -0.40
C ILE A 21 -6.71 -20.19 0.57
N PHE A 22 -7.50 -19.13 0.82
CA PHE A 22 -7.19 -18.12 1.83
C PHE A 22 -6.77 -18.72 3.17
N MET A 23 -7.57 -19.65 3.72
CA MET A 23 -7.28 -20.23 5.04
C MET A 23 -6.08 -21.17 5.02
N GLN A 24 -5.83 -21.86 3.89
CA GLN A 24 -4.64 -22.70 3.73
C GLN A 24 -3.35 -21.87 3.68
N GLU A 25 -3.40 -20.68 3.07
CA GLU A 25 -2.26 -19.77 2.95
C GLU A 25 -2.01 -18.96 4.23
N ALA A 26 -3.07 -18.38 4.82
CA ALA A 26 -2.98 -17.62 6.05
C ALA A 26 -2.64 -18.49 7.27
N GLY A 27 -3.04 -19.77 7.26
CA GLY A 27 -2.92 -20.65 8.41
C GLY A 27 -3.89 -20.26 9.53
N PRO A 28 -3.57 -20.56 10.81
CA PRO A 28 -4.51 -20.39 11.93
C PRO A 28 -4.76 -18.91 12.31
N SER A 29 -3.99 -17.97 11.75
CA SER A 29 -4.11 -16.55 12.02
C SER A 29 -3.66 -15.72 10.82
N HIS A 30 -4.41 -14.69 10.48
CA HIS A 30 -4.06 -13.68 9.49
C HIS A 30 -3.73 -12.37 10.21
N ARG A 31 -2.51 -11.84 10.02
CA ARG A 31 -2.04 -10.58 10.63
C ARG A 31 -2.27 -10.48 12.16
N GLY A 32 -2.18 -11.61 12.87
CA GLY A 32 -2.35 -11.68 14.33
C GLY A 32 -3.79 -11.91 14.82
N PHE A 33 -4.77 -11.96 13.92
CA PHE A 33 -6.17 -12.27 14.20
C PHE A 33 -6.52 -13.66 13.70
N SER A 34 -7.43 -14.36 14.37
CA SER A 34 -7.86 -15.71 14.00
C SER A 34 -9.36 -15.74 13.71
N LEU A 35 -9.75 -16.58 12.75
CA LEU A 35 -11.16 -16.84 12.48
C LEU A 35 -11.83 -17.42 13.72
N ASP A 36 -12.96 -16.84 14.12
CA ASP A 36 -13.86 -17.47 15.08
C ASP A 36 -14.77 -18.48 14.36
N THR A 37 -14.46 -19.77 14.51
CA THR A 37 -15.24 -20.85 13.89
C THR A 37 -16.69 -20.96 14.40
N ASP A 38 -17.03 -20.35 15.55
CA ASP A 38 -18.43 -20.27 16.01
C ASP A 38 -19.23 -19.18 15.27
N HIS A 39 -18.53 -18.22 14.64
CA HIS A 39 -19.11 -17.12 13.86
C HIS A 39 -18.43 -17.01 12.48
N PRO A 40 -18.64 -17.99 11.58
CA PRO A 40 -18.01 -18.01 10.26
C PRO A 40 -18.63 -16.99 9.29
N GLY A 41 -17.94 -16.72 8.19
CA GLY A 41 -18.45 -15.92 7.07
C GLY A 41 -18.84 -16.79 5.87
N TRP A 42 -19.87 -16.39 5.12
CA TRP A 42 -20.22 -17.05 3.85
C TRP A 42 -21.21 -16.22 3.02
N THR A 43 -21.27 -16.51 1.72
CA THR A 43 -22.29 -16.02 0.80
C THR A 43 -23.04 -17.20 0.16
N GLU A 44 -24.36 -17.19 0.28
CA GLU A 44 -25.26 -18.15 -0.39
C GLU A 44 -26.09 -17.40 -1.44
N VAL A 45 -25.88 -17.71 -2.71
CA VAL A 45 -26.76 -17.24 -3.79
C VAL A 45 -27.99 -18.16 -3.84
N THR A 46 -29.15 -17.59 -3.54
CA THR A 46 -30.41 -18.34 -3.42
C THR A 46 -31.22 -18.39 -4.71
N SER A 47 -31.08 -17.36 -5.56
CA SER A 47 -31.77 -17.27 -6.84
C SER A 47 -30.98 -16.36 -7.79
N ILE A 48 -30.94 -16.73 -9.07
CA ILE A 48 -30.50 -15.86 -10.16
C ILE A 48 -31.49 -16.01 -11.31
N HIS A 49 -31.97 -14.90 -11.86
CA HIS A 49 -32.81 -14.92 -13.06
C HIS A 49 -32.58 -13.71 -13.97
N LEU A 50 -32.99 -13.86 -15.23
CA LEU A 50 -33.08 -12.75 -16.18
C LEU A 50 -34.26 -11.83 -15.82
N GLU A 51 -34.28 -10.63 -16.42
CA GLU A 51 -35.38 -9.66 -16.29
C GLU A 51 -36.76 -10.23 -16.68
N ASP A 52 -36.81 -11.21 -17.59
CA ASP A 52 -38.06 -11.89 -17.97
C ASP A 52 -38.49 -13.01 -17.01
N GLY A 53 -37.75 -13.21 -15.92
CA GLY A 53 -37.99 -14.23 -14.90
C GLY A 53 -37.41 -15.61 -15.24
N THR A 54 -36.66 -15.76 -16.34
CA THR A 54 -36.01 -17.03 -16.68
C THR A 54 -34.94 -17.37 -15.63
N PRO A 55 -35.07 -18.48 -14.88
CA PRO A 55 -34.08 -18.87 -13.89
C PRO A 55 -32.79 -19.34 -14.57
N LEU A 56 -31.66 -19.01 -13.96
CA LEU A 56 -30.33 -19.37 -14.44
C LEU A 56 -29.64 -20.35 -13.49
N SER A 57 -28.77 -21.21 -14.05
CA SER A 57 -27.99 -22.16 -13.27
C SER A 57 -26.71 -21.49 -12.75
N PHE A 58 -26.50 -21.55 -11.45
CA PHE A 58 -25.30 -21.02 -10.79
C PHE A 58 -24.55 -22.17 -10.12
N GLU A 59 -23.29 -22.36 -10.50
CA GLU A 59 -22.42 -23.43 -10.00
C GLU A 59 -21.25 -22.81 -9.22
N LEU A 60 -21.07 -23.23 -7.96
CA LEU A 60 -19.87 -22.90 -7.20
C LEU A 60 -18.67 -23.65 -7.79
N ILE A 61 -17.55 -22.96 -7.98
CA ILE A 61 -16.34 -23.52 -8.59
C ILE A 61 -15.12 -23.27 -7.68
N GLU A 62 -14.01 -23.97 -7.99
CA GLU A 62 -12.77 -23.92 -7.22
C GLU A 62 -12.98 -24.29 -5.74
N ASP A 63 -12.69 -23.38 -4.81
CA ASP A 63 -12.90 -23.53 -3.36
C ASP A 63 -14.21 -22.86 -2.88
N GLU A 64 -15.15 -22.65 -3.80
CA GLU A 64 -16.44 -21.99 -3.60
C GLU A 64 -16.36 -20.48 -3.32
N THR A 65 -15.18 -19.86 -3.39
CA THR A 65 -15.04 -18.40 -3.44
C THR A 65 -15.37 -17.82 -4.82
N LEU A 66 -15.63 -18.67 -5.81
CA LEU A 66 -16.08 -18.30 -7.15
C LEU A 66 -17.38 -19.03 -7.50
N GLY A 67 -18.20 -18.40 -8.35
CA GLY A 67 -19.38 -19.03 -8.93
C GLY A 67 -19.57 -18.69 -10.41
N ARG A 68 -19.90 -19.70 -11.21
CA ARG A 68 -20.16 -19.59 -12.65
C ARG A 68 -21.65 -19.57 -12.93
N LEU A 69 -22.06 -18.64 -13.77
CA LEU A 69 -23.41 -18.52 -14.30
C LEU A 69 -23.40 -18.77 -15.82
N GLU A 70 -23.99 -19.88 -16.25
CA GLU A 70 -24.11 -20.21 -17.67
C GLU A 70 -25.24 -19.39 -18.33
N LEU A 71 -24.96 -18.73 -19.45
CA LEU A 71 -25.93 -17.92 -20.15
C LEU A 71 -26.68 -18.75 -21.21
N PRO A 72 -28.01 -18.63 -21.33
CA PRO A 72 -28.77 -19.35 -22.35
C PRO A 72 -28.40 -18.88 -23.77
N HIS A 73 -27.99 -17.61 -23.89
CA HIS A 73 -27.57 -16.98 -25.13
C HIS A 73 -26.31 -16.14 -24.90
N PRO A 74 -25.28 -16.27 -25.76
CA PRO A 74 -24.05 -15.51 -25.60
C PRO A 74 -24.27 -14.01 -25.76
N ILE A 75 -23.57 -13.19 -24.98
CA ILE A 75 -23.62 -11.74 -25.05
C ILE A 75 -22.59 -11.26 -26.08
N ALA A 76 -23.05 -10.54 -27.09
CA ALA A 76 -22.20 -9.91 -28.09
C ALA A 76 -21.67 -8.55 -27.61
N PRO A 77 -20.54 -8.05 -28.15
CA PRO A 77 -20.03 -6.71 -27.82
C PRO A 77 -21.11 -5.62 -27.97
N GLY A 78 -21.18 -4.71 -27.00
CA GLY A 78 -22.17 -3.62 -26.96
C GLY A 78 -23.60 -4.06 -26.64
N LYS A 79 -23.81 -5.28 -26.13
CA LYS A 79 -25.11 -5.75 -25.62
C LYS A 79 -25.12 -5.72 -24.08
N THR A 80 -26.33 -5.68 -23.53
CA THR A 80 -26.57 -5.59 -22.09
C THR A 80 -27.19 -6.88 -21.58
N LEU A 81 -26.73 -7.32 -20.42
CA LEU A 81 -27.34 -8.38 -19.61
C LEU A 81 -27.91 -7.72 -18.34
N ILE A 82 -29.13 -8.11 -17.96
CA ILE A 82 -29.75 -7.71 -16.70
C ILE A 82 -29.96 -8.98 -15.90
N LEU A 83 -29.40 -9.01 -14.69
CA LEU A 83 -29.50 -10.11 -13.74
C LEU A 83 -30.18 -9.61 -12.47
N GLU A 84 -31.11 -10.40 -11.97
CA GLU A 84 -31.66 -10.26 -10.63
C GLU A 84 -31.12 -11.40 -9.78
N ILE A 85 -30.48 -11.07 -8.66
CA ILE A 85 -29.75 -12.01 -7.80
C ILE A 85 -30.25 -11.85 -6.37
N ASP A 86 -30.84 -12.91 -5.82
CA ASP A 86 -31.16 -13.00 -4.41
C ASP A 86 -30.06 -13.78 -3.67
N PHE A 87 -29.47 -13.19 -2.64
CA PHE A 87 -28.42 -13.84 -1.87
C PHE A 87 -28.53 -13.53 -0.37
N LYS A 88 -27.82 -14.32 0.42
CA LYS A 88 -27.58 -14.10 1.85
C LYS A 88 -26.09 -14.04 2.10
N ALA A 89 -25.68 -13.09 2.92
CA ALA A 89 -24.32 -12.98 3.40
C ALA A 89 -24.32 -13.08 4.93
N GLN A 90 -23.57 -14.02 5.48
CA GLN A 90 -23.24 -14.09 6.90
C GLN A 90 -21.87 -13.46 7.09
N LEU A 91 -21.80 -12.44 7.94
CA LEU A 91 -20.56 -11.80 8.30
C LEU A 91 -19.85 -12.61 9.38
N PRO A 92 -18.53 -12.80 9.29
CA PRO A 92 -17.75 -13.40 10.37
C PRO A 92 -17.57 -12.42 11.53
N GLN A 93 -17.13 -12.90 12.69
CA GLN A 93 -16.44 -12.01 13.62
C GLN A 93 -15.18 -11.46 12.95
N VAL A 94 -14.92 -10.16 13.08
CA VAL A 94 -13.80 -9.51 12.38
C VAL A 94 -12.48 -10.22 12.70
N PHE A 95 -11.80 -10.65 11.64
CA PHE A 95 -10.41 -11.11 11.70
C PHE A 95 -9.62 -10.71 10.44
N ALA A 96 -10.30 -10.51 9.29
CA ALA A 96 -9.72 -10.00 8.06
C ALA A 96 -10.76 -9.23 7.23
N ARG A 97 -10.51 -7.93 6.99
CA ARG A 97 -11.16 -6.97 6.08
C ARG A 97 -12.65 -6.66 6.29
N THR A 98 -13.44 -7.61 6.77
CA THR A 98 -14.91 -7.55 6.85
C THR A 98 -15.43 -8.37 8.03
N GLY A 99 -16.58 -8.00 8.60
CA GLY A 99 -17.15 -8.70 9.74
C GLY A 99 -17.90 -7.80 10.73
N PHE A 100 -18.17 -8.35 11.91
CA PHE A 100 -18.74 -7.61 13.04
C PHE A 100 -17.90 -7.77 14.32
N TYR A 101 -18.06 -6.80 15.23
CA TYR A 101 -17.62 -6.89 16.62
C TYR A 101 -18.66 -6.20 17.50
N GLU A 102 -19.30 -6.96 18.39
CA GLU A 102 -20.47 -6.51 19.16
C GLU A 102 -21.55 -5.89 18.25
N ASP A 103 -21.75 -4.57 18.30
CA ASP A 103 -22.71 -3.81 17.48
C ASP A 103 -22.05 -2.90 16.42
N PHE A 104 -20.75 -3.10 16.17
CA PHE A 104 -20.02 -2.55 15.02
C PHE A 104 -20.00 -3.55 13.86
N PHE A 105 -20.18 -3.03 12.64
CA PHE A 105 -20.11 -3.78 11.39
C PHE A 105 -19.20 -3.07 10.41
N MET A 106 -18.27 -3.81 9.80
CA MET A 106 -17.54 -3.41 8.60
C MET A 106 -17.90 -4.40 7.49
N VAL A 107 -18.48 -3.90 6.41
CA VAL A 107 -19.17 -4.71 5.40
C VAL A 107 -18.57 -4.43 4.03
N GLY A 108 -17.43 -5.06 3.77
CA GLY A 108 -16.80 -5.17 2.46
C GLY A 108 -17.03 -6.54 1.82
N GLN A 109 -16.89 -6.63 0.50
CA GLN A 109 -16.98 -7.88 -0.27
C GLN A 109 -18.21 -8.75 0.02
N TRP A 110 -19.34 -8.10 0.31
CA TRP A 110 -20.52 -8.73 0.91
C TRP A 110 -21.54 -9.24 -0.11
N PHE A 111 -21.39 -8.88 -1.38
CA PHE A 111 -22.28 -9.25 -2.48
C PHE A 111 -21.54 -10.07 -3.55
N PRO A 112 -22.24 -10.88 -4.36
CA PRO A 112 -21.64 -11.53 -5.52
C PRO A 112 -21.05 -10.49 -6.49
N LYS A 113 -19.72 -10.40 -6.53
CA LYS A 113 -19.00 -9.36 -7.29
C LYS A 113 -18.56 -9.92 -8.64
N LEU A 114 -18.89 -9.26 -9.73
CA LEU A 114 -18.56 -9.74 -11.08
C LEU A 114 -17.03 -9.69 -11.28
N GLY A 115 -16.43 -10.78 -11.81
CA GLY A 115 -15.02 -10.77 -12.21
C GLY A 115 -14.79 -9.89 -13.44
N VAL A 116 -13.54 -9.53 -13.74
CA VAL A 116 -13.23 -8.65 -14.88
C VAL A 116 -13.07 -9.47 -16.16
N TRP A 117 -13.73 -9.10 -17.25
CA TRP A 117 -13.53 -9.74 -18.56
C TRP A 117 -12.47 -9.01 -19.37
N GLN A 118 -11.29 -9.61 -19.52
CA GLN A 118 -10.18 -9.04 -20.29
C GLN A 118 -9.44 -10.12 -21.09
N ASN A 119 -8.91 -9.77 -22.25
CA ASN A 119 -8.12 -10.68 -23.10
C ASN A 119 -8.86 -12.00 -23.44
N ASP A 120 -10.17 -11.92 -23.70
CA ASP A 120 -11.05 -13.06 -23.99
C ASP A 120 -11.13 -14.13 -22.87
N GLN A 121 -10.89 -13.72 -21.62
CA GLN A 121 -11.03 -14.57 -20.44
C GLN A 121 -11.52 -13.79 -19.21
N TRP A 122 -12.04 -14.50 -18.21
CA TRP A 122 -12.37 -13.94 -16.92
C TRP A 122 -11.10 -13.84 -16.06
N ASN A 123 -10.75 -12.63 -15.64
CA ASN A 123 -9.83 -12.37 -14.54
C ASN A 123 -10.63 -12.52 -13.24
N ALA A 124 -10.66 -13.75 -12.74
CA ALA A 124 -11.34 -14.13 -11.52
C ALA A 124 -10.57 -15.27 -10.87
N TYR A 125 -9.94 -14.98 -9.75
CA TYR A 125 -9.16 -15.94 -8.97
C TYR A 125 -9.87 -16.29 -7.67
N PRO A 126 -9.63 -17.49 -7.11
CA PRO A 126 -10.00 -17.79 -5.73
C PRO A 126 -9.43 -16.72 -4.78
N PHE A 127 -10.04 -16.56 -3.61
CA PHE A 127 -9.53 -15.58 -2.65
C PHE A 127 -8.23 -16.10 -2.01
N HIS A 128 -7.12 -15.40 -2.27
CA HIS A 128 -5.81 -15.70 -1.69
C HIS A 128 -5.54 -14.81 -0.46
N ALA A 129 -4.69 -15.27 0.46
CA ALA A 129 -4.44 -14.56 1.72
C ALA A 129 -3.82 -13.17 1.50
N ASN A 130 -2.91 -13.07 0.54
CA ASN A 130 -2.20 -11.85 0.21
C ASN A 130 -2.84 -11.05 -0.94
N SER A 131 -3.89 -11.56 -1.59
CA SER A 131 -4.54 -10.81 -2.68
C SER A 131 -5.56 -9.82 -2.14
N GLU A 132 -5.59 -8.64 -2.74
CA GLU A 132 -6.70 -7.67 -2.64
C GLU A 132 -7.62 -7.79 -3.88
N PHE A 133 -8.37 -6.74 -4.22
CA PHE A 133 -9.60 -6.88 -5.01
C PHE A 133 -9.54 -6.16 -6.37
N PHE A 134 -9.70 -6.91 -7.45
CA PHE A 134 -9.78 -6.37 -8.80
C PHE A 134 -11.20 -6.38 -9.36
N ALA A 135 -11.65 -5.25 -9.93
CA ALA A 135 -13.00 -5.12 -10.47
C ALA A 135 -13.15 -4.01 -11.53
N ASP A 136 -14.19 -4.13 -12.35
CA ASP A 136 -14.60 -3.10 -13.31
C ASP A 136 -15.28 -1.92 -12.61
N PHE A 137 -15.15 -0.73 -13.20
CA PHE A 137 -15.87 0.46 -12.73
C PHE A 137 -17.38 0.32 -12.93
N GLY A 138 -18.14 0.58 -11.88
CA GLY A 138 -19.59 0.51 -11.85
C GLY A 138 -20.26 1.73 -11.20
N ASP A 139 -21.54 1.90 -11.52
CA ASP A 139 -22.45 2.82 -10.82
C ASP A 139 -23.30 2.02 -9.85
N TYR A 140 -23.32 2.44 -8.58
CA TYR A 140 -24.02 1.77 -7.49
C TYR A 140 -25.17 2.64 -6.97
N ASP A 141 -26.39 2.08 -6.93
CA ASP A 141 -27.55 2.62 -6.18
C ASP A 141 -27.90 1.60 -5.08
N VAL A 142 -27.47 1.89 -3.84
CA VAL A 142 -27.55 0.94 -2.73
C VAL A 142 -28.51 1.46 -1.67
N ARG A 143 -29.45 0.62 -1.22
CA ARG A 143 -30.36 0.92 -0.10
C ARG A 143 -30.01 0.02 1.08
N ILE A 144 -29.60 0.62 2.18
CA ILE A 144 -29.15 -0.08 3.39
C ILE A 144 -30.19 0.15 4.48
N THR A 145 -30.70 -0.92 5.07
CA THR A 145 -31.68 -0.87 6.18
C THR A 145 -31.05 -1.40 7.46
N VAL A 146 -31.02 -0.59 8.51
CA VAL A 146 -30.43 -0.90 9.83
C VAL A 146 -31.37 -0.43 10.95
N PRO A 147 -31.22 -0.86 12.22
CA PRO A 147 -31.96 -0.28 13.34
C PRO A 147 -31.74 1.25 13.43
N GLU A 148 -32.78 2.02 13.78
CA GLU A 148 -32.76 3.50 13.73
C GLU A 148 -31.60 4.16 14.48
N GLN A 149 -31.04 3.52 15.51
CA GLN A 149 -29.92 4.07 16.28
C GLN A 149 -28.56 3.97 15.57
N TYR A 150 -28.45 3.20 14.48
CA TYR A 150 -27.18 2.99 13.78
C TYR A 150 -26.87 4.17 12.84
N VAL A 151 -25.63 4.63 12.89
CA VAL A 151 -25.08 5.56 11.91
C VAL A 151 -24.36 4.74 10.84
N ILE A 152 -24.59 5.06 9.57
CA ILE A 152 -23.97 4.38 8.43
C ILE A 152 -22.87 5.28 7.82
N ALA A 153 -21.71 4.69 7.58
CA ALA A 153 -20.66 5.19 6.69
C ALA A 153 -20.63 4.30 5.44
N ALA A 154 -20.56 4.84 4.24
CA ALA A 154 -20.56 4.03 3.02
C ALA A 154 -19.78 4.69 1.89
N THR A 155 -19.33 3.89 0.93
CA THR A 155 -18.95 4.35 -0.40
C THR A 155 -20.09 5.19 -1.00
N GLY A 156 -19.75 6.32 -1.63
CA GLY A 156 -20.71 7.19 -2.30
C GLY A 156 -21.34 8.28 -1.43
N LEU A 157 -22.43 8.85 -1.94
CA LEU A 157 -23.16 9.96 -1.33
C LEU A 157 -24.53 9.49 -0.80
N PRO A 158 -24.92 9.87 0.43
CA PRO A 158 -26.28 9.64 0.91
C PRO A 158 -27.27 10.53 0.15
N VAL A 159 -28.29 9.91 -0.43
CA VAL A 159 -29.32 10.58 -1.24
C VAL A 159 -30.59 10.83 -0.43
N SER A 160 -31.03 9.82 0.33
CA SER A 160 -32.23 9.90 1.15
C SER A 160 -32.14 8.97 2.34
N SER A 161 -32.89 9.28 3.40
CA SER A 161 -33.00 8.40 4.57
C SER A 161 -34.41 8.45 5.14
N THR A 162 -35.00 7.29 5.39
CA THR A 162 -36.41 7.12 5.80
C THR A 162 -36.51 6.16 6.98
N ALA A 163 -37.13 6.59 8.07
CA ALA A 163 -37.47 5.72 9.19
C ALA A 163 -38.68 4.83 8.83
N ASN A 164 -38.63 3.57 9.22
CA ASN A 164 -39.62 2.54 8.96
C ASN A 164 -40.49 2.30 10.21
N GLU A 165 -41.69 1.73 10.04
CA GLU A 165 -42.61 1.51 11.16
C GLU A 165 -42.14 0.44 12.17
N ASP A 166 -41.14 -0.35 11.81
CA ASP A 166 -40.59 -1.45 12.61
C ASP A 166 -39.37 -1.06 13.46
N GLY A 167 -39.03 0.24 13.52
CA GLY A 167 -37.88 0.74 14.28
C GLY A 167 -36.54 0.59 13.54
N THR A 168 -36.58 0.38 12.22
CA THR A 168 -35.42 0.45 11.34
C THR A 168 -35.41 1.74 10.52
N GLN A 169 -34.29 2.06 9.89
CA GLN A 169 -34.13 3.16 8.96
C GLN A 169 -33.47 2.66 7.68
N THR A 170 -33.97 3.10 6.54
CA THR A 170 -33.38 2.82 5.22
C THR A 170 -32.73 4.07 4.67
N THR A 171 -31.44 3.99 4.36
CA THR A 171 -30.66 5.06 3.71
C THR A 171 -30.22 4.63 2.31
N GLN A 172 -30.44 5.47 1.32
CA GLN A 172 -30.00 5.27 -0.06
C GLN A 172 -28.66 5.98 -0.29
N PHE A 173 -27.71 5.29 -0.90
CA PHE A 173 -26.41 5.80 -1.32
C PHE A 173 -26.24 5.66 -2.84
N GLU A 174 -25.61 6.66 -3.46
CA GLU A 174 -25.19 6.61 -4.86
C GLU A 174 -23.68 6.80 -4.97
N ALA A 175 -22.99 5.89 -5.67
CA ALA A 175 -21.59 6.01 -6.06
C ALA A 175 -21.48 5.79 -7.57
N LYS A 176 -20.61 6.55 -8.25
CA LYS A 176 -20.49 6.49 -9.71
C LYS A 176 -19.06 6.25 -10.12
N GLY A 177 -18.88 5.37 -11.10
CA GLY A 177 -17.57 5.01 -11.63
C GLY A 177 -16.60 4.56 -10.54
N VAL A 178 -17.04 3.68 -9.62
CA VAL A 178 -16.20 3.09 -8.57
C VAL A 178 -16.05 1.58 -8.80
N ILE A 179 -14.94 0.99 -8.36
CA ILE A 179 -14.66 -0.46 -8.53
C ILE A 179 -15.25 -1.34 -7.42
N ASP A 180 -15.75 -0.73 -6.35
CA ASP A 180 -16.35 -1.46 -5.23
C ASP A 180 -17.34 -0.61 -4.43
N PHE A 181 -18.10 -1.27 -3.56
CA PHE A 181 -19.01 -0.65 -2.61
C PHE A 181 -18.93 -1.32 -1.24
N ALA A 182 -18.38 -0.60 -0.27
CA ALA A 182 -18.34 -1.01 1.13
C ALA A 182 -19.16 -0.07 2.02
N TRP A 183 -19.50 -0.56 3.21
CA TRP A 183 -20.16 0.25 4.22
C TRP A 183 -19.85 -0.26 5.63
N SER A 184 -20.02 0.63 6.60
CA SER A 184 -19.88 0.34 8.02
C SER A 184 -21.06 0.93 8.79
N ALA A 185 -21.43 0.30 9.90
CA ALA A 185 -22.46 0.83 10.77
C ALA A 185 -22.20 0.50 12.24
N SER A 186 -22.52 1.46 13.11
CA SER A 186 -22.49 1.30 14.57
C SER A 186 -23.46 2.29 15.22
N PRO A 187 -24.09 1.94 16.35
CA PRO A 187 -24.88 2.89 17.13
C PRO A 187 -24.02 3.89 17.92
N HIS A 188 -22.70 3.68 17.95
CA HIS A 188 -21.77 4.48 18.74
C HIS A 188 -21.06 5.57 17.93
N PHE A 189 -21.08 5.45 16.60
CA PHE A 189 -20.40 6.38 15.73
C PHE A 189 -20.82 7.84 15.93
N LYS A 190 -19.80 8.71 15.95
CA LYS A 190 -19.90 10.15 15.79
C LYS A 190 -19.32 10.54 14.44
N GLN A 191 -19.56 11.77 14.00
CA GLN A 191 -19.05 12.27 12.73
C GLN A 191 -18.39 13.63 12.91
N SER A 192 -17.27 13.84 12.22
CA SER A 192 -16.62 15.13 12.05
C SER A 192 -16.25 15.33 10.58
N THR A 193 -16.21 16.58 10.12
CA THR A 193 -16.05 16.86 8.67
C THR A 193 -15.07 17.98 8.41
N ARG A 194 -14.41 17.91 7.25
CA ARG A 194 -13.65 19.01 6.62
C ARG A 194 -13.98 19.09 5.14
N LYS A 195 -13.69 20.24 4.52
CA LYS A 195 -13.81 20.42 3.08
C LYS A 195 -12.49 20.94 2.53
N VAL A 196 -11.99 20.27 1.50
CA VAL A 196 -10.74 20.61 0.82
C VAL A 196 -10.96 20.42 -0.67
N ASP A 197 -10.57 21.40 -1.48
CA ASP A 197 -10.52 21.32 -2.94
C ASP A 197 -11.80 20.80 -3.64
N GLY A 198 -12.97 21.04 -3.03
CA GLY A 198 -14.27 20.63 -3.56
C GLY A 198 -14.79 19.28 -3.03
N THR A 199 -13.98 18.56 -2.26
CA THR A 199 -14.30 17.27 -1.64
C THR A 199 -14.66 17.46 -0.16
N GLU A 200 -15.73 16.79 0.26
CA GLU A 200 -16.10 16.68 1.67
C GLU A 200 -15.45 15.44 2.29
N ILE A 201 -14.57 15.66 3.26
CA ILE A 201 -13.97 14.59 4.07
C ILE A 201 -14.87 14.37 5.28
N VAL A 202 -15.33 13.14 5.47
CA VAL A 202 -16.17 12.73 6.60
C VAL A 202 -15.43 11.68 7.41
N TYR A 203 -15.02 12.01 8.63
CA TYR A 203 -14.49 11.02 9.56
C TYR A 203 -15.60 10.53 10.48
N VAL A 204 -15.90 9.23 10.40
CA VAL A 204 -16.88 8.54 11.23
C VAL A 204 -16.12 7.75 12.29
N TYR A 205 -16.27 8.13 13.56
CA TYR A 205 -15.38 7.70 14.64
C TYR A 205 -16.09 7.22 15.90
N LEU A 206 -15.41 6.39 16.68
CA LEU A 206 -15.93 5.90 17.95
C LEU A 206 -15.67 6.92 19.08
N PRO A 207 -16.58 7.09 20.06
CA PRO A 207 -16.44 8.10 21.11
C PRO A 207 -15.13 8.00 21.92
N GLU A 208 -14.63 6.79 22.16
CA GLU A 208 -13.36 6.47 22.81
C GLU A 208 -12.14 6.95 22.02
N HIS A 209 -12.28 7.13 20.70
CA HIS A 209 -11.24 7.59 19.79
C HIS A 209 -11.37 9.09 19.45
N GLU A 210 -12.20 9.85 20.16
CA GLU A 210 -12.40 11.29 19.90
C GLU A 210 -11.09 12.12 19.88
N PHE A 211 -10.02 11.63 20.50
CA PHE A 211 -8.70 12.26 20.48
C PHE A 211 -7.97 12.17 19.11
N THR A 212 -8.40 11.30 18.19
CA THR A 212 -7.81 11.12 16.85
C THR A 212 -8.36 12.11 15.82
N VAL A 213 -9.54 12.69 16.07
CA VAL A 213 -10.33 13.46 15.09
C VAL A 213 -9.52 14.55 14.38
N GLU A 214 -8.80 15.39 15.13
CA GLU A 214 -8.00 16.45 14.53
C GLU A 214 -6.78 15.93 13.77
N ARG A 215 -6.21 14.79 14.17
CA ARG A 215 -5.07 14.16 13.51
C ARG A 215 -5.49 13.57 12.17
N VAL A 216 -6.54 12.76 12.17
CA VAL A 216 -7.09 12.10 10.97
C VAL A 216 -7.57 13.15 9.97
N LEU A 217 -8.34 14.15 10.41
CA LEU A 217 -8.85 15.18 9.51
C LEU A 217 -7.74 16.08 8.95
N TYR A 218 -6.68 16.36 9.73
CA TYR A 218 -5.53 17.11 9.22
C TYR A 218 -4.74 16.28 8.19
N ALA A 219 -4.43 15.01 8.51
CA ALA A 219 -3.75 14.11 7.60
C ALA A 219 -4.53 13.96 6.27
N ALA A 220 -5.84 13.73 6.36
CA ALA A 220 -6.72 13.59 5.20
C ALA A 220 -6.82 14.88 4.37
N GLU A 221 -6.95 16.04 5.00
CA GLU A 221 -6.93 17.33 4.30
C GLU A 221 -5.62 17.53 3.55
N THR A 222 -4.48 17.24 4.20
CA THR A 222 -3.18 17.37 3.55
C THR A 222 -2.97 16.36 2.43
N ALA A 223 -3.42 15.11 2.60
CA ALA A 223 -3.32 14.07 1.58
C ALA A 223 -4.11 14.43 0.34
N VAL A 224 -5.40 14.75 0.48
CA VAL A 224 -6.26 15.10 -0.66
C VAL A 224 -5.72 16.32 -1.41
N SER A 225 -5.23 17.33 -0.70
CA SER A 225 -4.70 18.55 -1.33
C SER A 225 -3.38 18.28 -2.05
N HIS A 226 -2.42 17.63 -1.39
CA HIS A 226 -1.10 17.38 -1.99
C HIS A 226 -1.13 16.34 -3.11
N PHE A 227 -1.89 15.25 -2.98
CA PHE A 227 -2.06 14.29 -4.09
C PHE A 227 -2.81 14.93 -5.26
N GLY A 228 -3.78 15.80 -4.95
CA GLY A 228 -4.41 16.70 -5.92
C GLY A 228 -3.41 17.52 -6.75
N ASP A 229 -2.50 18.19 -6.05
CA ASP A 229 -1.45 19.04 -6.65
C ASP A 229 -0.36 18.24 -7.39
N TRP A 230 0.00 17.07 -6.88
CA TRP A 230 1.10 16.26 -7.41
C TRP A 230 0.72 15.37 -8.58
N TYR A 231 -0.44 14.74 -8.52
CA TYR A 231 -0.82 13.66 -9.44
C TYR A 231 -2.02 14.04 -10.29
N GLY A 232 -3.02 14.67 -9.68
CA GLY A 232 -4.24 15.11 -10.34
C GLY A 232 -5.40 15.19 -9.36
N MET A 233 -6.44 15.96 -9.70
CA MET A 233 -7.54 16.23 -8.76
C MET A 233 -8.30 14.95 -8.39
N TYR A 234 -8.63 14.80 -7.10
CA TYR A 234 -9.54 13.75 -6.63
C TYR A 234 -10.90 13.88 -7.34
N PRO A 235 -11.40 12.83 -8.02
CA PRO A 235 -12.56 12.97 -8.89
C PRO A 235 -13.90 12.92 -8.14
N TYR A 236 -13.92 12.46 -6.88
CA TYR A 236 -15.16 12.25 -6.14
C TYR A 236 -15.48 13.42 -5.18
N PRO A 237 -16.78 13.74 -4.99
CA PRO A 237 -17.20 14.86 -4.15
C PRO A 237 -17.11 14.58 -2.64
N ARG A 238 -16.87 13.33 -2.24
CA ARG A 238 -16.79 12.91 -0.84
C ARG A 238 -15.78 11.79 -0.65
N LEU A 239 -15.04 11.86 0.44
CA LEU A 239 -14.22 10.79 0.98
C LEU A 239 -14.68 10.51 2.41
N THR A 240 -15.00 9.26 2.72
CA THR A 240 -15.39 8.82 4.06
C THR A 240 -14.23 8.06 4.69
N ILE A 241 -13.91 8.36 5.93
CA ILE A 241 -12.90 7.66 6.74
C ILE A 241 -13.65 7.02 7.90
N VAL A 242 -13.48 5.71 8.08
CA VAL A 242 -14.12 4.94 9.14
C VAL A 242 -13.08 4.51 10.16
N ASP A 243 -13.37 4.81 11.42
CA ASP A 243 -12.65 4.31 12.58
C ASP A 243 -13.10 2.89 12.93
N VAL A 244 -12.16 2.06 13.36
CA VAL A 244 -12.39 0.65 13.67
C VAL A 244 -12.16 0.41 15.17
N PRO A 245 -12.99 -0.42 15.85
CA PRO A 245 -12.74 -0.77 17.25
C PRO A 245 -11.38 -1.44 17.45
N ASP A 246 -10.72 -1.19 18.58
CA ASP A 246 -9.43 -1.80 18.97
C ASP A 246 -9.45 -3.35 18.87
N GLN A 247 -10.61 -3.98 19.07
CA GLN A 247 -10.78 -5.45 19.00
C GLN A 247 -11.16 -5.98 17.61
N ALA A 248 -11.35 -5.08 16.65
CA ALA A 248 -11.75 -5.35 15.28
C ALA A 248 -10.72 -4.81 14.27
N GLU A 249 -9.49 -4.53 14.69
CA GLU A 249 -8.42 -3.97 13.84
C GLU A 249 -8.12 -4.83 12.59
N GLY A 250 -8.51 -6.11 12.58
CA GLY A 250 -8.49 -6.93 11.36
C GLY A 250 -9.33 -6.38 10.20
N ALA A 251 -10.23 -5.41 10.44
CA ALA A 251 -10.99 -4.67 9.42
C ALA A 251 -10.46 -3.25 9.15
N GLY A 252 -9.38 -2.83 9.81
CA GLY A 252 -8.67 -1.59 9.51
C GLY A 252 -7.64 -1.77 8.40
N GLY A 253 -7.13 -0.65 7.88
CA GLY A 253 -6.18 -0.65 6.76
C GLY A 253 -6.83 -1.20 5.50
N MET A 254 -7.96 -0.59 5.12
CA MET A 254 -8.73 -0.97 3.93
C MET A 254 -9.13 0.27 3.12
N GLU A 255 -9.10 0.13 1.81
CA GLU A 255 -9.00 1.22 0.84
C GLU A 255 -10.17 1.28 -0.16
N TYR A 256 -11.37 0.90 0.26
CA TYR A 256 -12.53 0.89 -0.64
C TYR A 256 -12.80 2.27 -1.26
N PRO A 257 -13.26 2.37 -2.52
CA PRO A 257 -13.50 3.65 -3.17
C PRO A 257 -14.41 4.56 -2.35
N MET A 258 -13.96 5.80 -2.13
CA MET A 258 -14.64 6.83 -1.32
C MET A 258 -14.87 6.44 0.16
N LEU A 259 -14.37 5.29 0.63
CA LEU A 259 -14.48 4.80 2.01
C LEU A 259 -13.22 4.06 2.44
N VAL A 260 -12.39 4.74 3.22
CA VAL A 260 -11.18 4.15 3.79
C VAL A 260 -11.37 3.81 5.26
N ALA A 261 -10.72 2.74 5.73
CA ALA A 261 -10.74 2.29 7.11
C ALA A 261 -9.40 2.59 7.79
N ALA A 262 -9.38 3.52 8.73
CA ALA A 262 -8.18 3.90 9.46
C ALA A 262 -8.32 3.48 10.93
N GLY A 263 -7.52 2.49 11.35
CA GLY A 263 -7.40 2.03 12.73
C GLY A 263 -6.14 2.56 13.42
N LEU A 264 -6.01 2.32 14.72
CA LEU A 264 -4.82 2.69 15.48
C LEU A 264 -3.66 1.69 15.29
N ALA A 265 -3.86 0.62 14.50
CA ALA A 265 -2.90 -0.37 14.03
C ALA A 265 -1.75 -0.67 15.02
N ASP A 266 -1.91 -1.70 15.86
CA ASP A 266 -0.81 -2.23 16.67
C ASP A 266 0.13 -3.11 15.82
N LEU A 267 0.93 -2.47 14.97
CA LEU A 267 1.91 -3.15 14.11
C LEU A 267 3.03 -3.85 14.89
N THR A 268 3.17 -3.58 16.19
CA THR A 268 4.31 -4.03 17.01
C THR A 268 3.95 -5.14 17.98
N GLY A 269 2.66 -5.39 18.22
CA GLY A 269 2.18 -6.27 19.29
C GLY A 269 2.55 -5.80 20.71
N LEU A 270 3.02 -4.55 20.85
CA LEU A 270 3.38 -3.92 22.12
C LEU A 270 2.24 -3.06 22.69
N GLY A 271 1.09 -3.06 22.03
CA GLY A 271 -0.07 -2.23 22.34
C GLY A 271 -0.04 -0.90 21.60
N ILE A 272 -1.23 -0.36 21.31
CA ILE A 272 -1.41 0.95 20.68
C ILE A 272 -0.69 2.03 21.50
N MET A 273 0.35 2.65 20.92
CA MET A 273 1.04 3.78 21.53
C MET A 273 0.18 5.04 21.43
N LYS A 274 -0.51 5.38 22.52
CA LYS A 274 -1.39 6.55 22.60
C LYS A 274 -0.56 7.83 22.83
N GLY A 275 0.06 8.37 21.78
CA GLY A 275 0.93 9.55 21.88
C GLY A 275 1.06 10.40 20.60
N ARG A 276 1.47 11.66 20.76
CA ARG A 276 1.77 12.61 19.67
C ARG A 276 3.11 12.38 18.96
N LEU A 277 3.95 11.52 19.54
CA LEU A 277 5.29 11.18 19.02
C LEU A 277 5.24 9.92 18.13
N ASP A 278 4.07 9.32 17.98
CA ASP A 278 3.82 8.18 17.10
C ASP A 278 2.95 8.68 15.95
N ARG A 279 3.43 8.49 14.72
CA ARG A 279 2.79 8.90 13.47
C ARG A 279 2.17 7.76 12.68
N LEU A 280 2.07 6.57 13.25
CA LEU A 280 1.46 5.42 12.58
C LEU A 280 0.02 5.70 12.14
N LEU A 281 -0.79 6.34 12.99
CA LEU A 281 -2.16 6.72 12.63
C LEU A 281 -2.20 7.63 11.39
N GLU A 282 -1.39 8.70 11.36
CA GLU A 282 -1.33 9.57 10.19
C GLU A 282 -0.77 8.84 8.97
N THR A 283 0.22 7.97 9.15
CA THR A 283 0.83 7.18 8.08
C THR A 283 -0.21 6.26 7.43
N VAL A 284 -0.93 5.45 8.23
CA VAL A 284 -2.02 4.59 7.74
C VAL A 284 -3.11 5.43 7.10
N THR A 285 -3.56 6.52 7.74
CA THR A 285 -4.59 7.40 7.15
C THR A 285 -4.15 7.94 5.79
N VAL A 286 -2.89 8.35 5.64
CA VAL A 286 -2.36 8.84 4.37
C VAL A 286 -2.25 7.72 3.33
N HIS A 287 -1.83 6.53 3.75
CA HIS A 287 -1.70 5.34 2.91
C HIS A 287 -3.06 4.94 2.32
N GLU A 288 -4.08 4.76 3.16
CA GLU A 288 -5.42 4.43 2.67
C GLU A 288 -5.98 5.50 1.72
N ILE A 289 -5.66 6.78 1.96
CA ILE A 289 -6.08 7.87 1.07
C ILE A 289 -5.27 7.91 -0.23
N ALA A 290 -4.03 7.43 -0.25
CA ALA A 290 -3.25 7.36 -1.49
C ALA A 290 -3.83 6.31 -2.45
N HIS A 291 -4.40 5.22 -1.93
CA HIS A 291 -5.14 4.25 -2.73
C HIS A 291 -6.34 4.89 -3.44
N GLU A 292 -6.92 5.98 -2.95
CA GLU A 292 -7.99 6.67 -3.67
C GLU A 292 -7.54 7.23 -5.05
N TRP A 293 -6.24 7.40 -5.28
CA TRP A 293 -5.67 7.70 -6.60
C TRP A 293 -5.27 6.44 -7.34
N TRP A 294 -4.54 5.54 -6.69
CA TRP A 294 -3.83 4.44 -7.35
C TRP A 294 -4.66 3.16 -7.48
N TYR A 295 -5.57 2.93 -6.54
CA TYR A 295 -6.52 1.84 -6.54
C TYR A 295 -7.91 2.29 -7.02
N ALA A 296 -8.56 3.22 -6.31
CA ALA A 296 -9.96 3.56 -6.56
C ALA A 296 -10.19 4.26 -7.91
N VAL A 297 -9.15 4.88 -8.48
CA VAL A 297 -9.21 5.61 -9.76
C VAL A 297 -8.32 4.99 -10.82
N VAL A 298 -7.11 4.54 -10.49
CA VAL A 298 -6.20 3.88 -11.45
C VAL A 298 -6.27 2.34 -11.38
N ALA A 299 -7.21 1.77 -10.61
CA ALA A 299 -7.66 0.37 -10.60
C ALA A 299 -6.63 -0.66 -11.06
N PHE A 300 -5.48 -0.69 -10.38
CA PHE A 300 -4.48 -1.72 -10.62
C PHE A 300 -5.03 -3.12 -10.34
N ASN A 301 -4.51 -4.11 -11.04
CA ASN A 301 -4.82 -5.50 -10.73
C ASN A 301 -3.93 -6.00 -9.58
N GLU A 302 -4.33 -5.71 -8.34
CA GLU A 302 -3.60 -6.07 -7.13
C GLU A 302 -3.36 -7.57 -6.98
N ALA A 303 -4.22 -8.41 -7.57
CA ALA A 303 -4.03 -9.86 -7.54
C ALA A 303 -2.79 -10.29 -8.36
N GLU A 304 -2.49 -9.61 -9.47
CA GLU A 304 -1.43 -10.00 -10.40
C GLU A 304 -0.18 -9.12 -10.35
N GLU A 305 -0.33 -7.85 -9.96
CA GLU A 305 0.74 -6.86 -9.91
C GLU A 305 0.59 -5.95 -8.65
N PRO A 306 0.54 -6.52 -7.42
CA PRO A 306 0.27 -5.77 -6.19
C PRO A 306 1.27 -4.65 -5.90
N TRP A 307 2.51 -4.75 -6.40
CA TRP A 307 3.52 -3.70 -6.21
C TRP A 307 3.14 -2.36 -6.86
N LEU A 308 2.31 -2.37 -7.92
CA LEU A 308 1.85 -1.12 -8.54
C LEU A 308 0.95 -0.35 -7.61
N ASP A 309 0.08 -1.05 -6.89
CA ASP A 309 -0.84 -0.41 -5.96
C ASP A 309 -0.12 -0.05 -4.67
N GLU A 310 0.26 -1.08 -3.90
CA GLU A 310 0.89 -0.95 -2.59
C GLU A 310 2.17 -0.10 -2.66
N GLY A 311 2.99 -0.32 -3.69
CA GLY A 311 4.28 0.34 -3.81
C GLY A 311 4.18 1.81 -4.16
N ILE A 312 3.27 2.18 -5.08
CA ILE A 312 3.05 3.58 -5.47
C ILE A 312 2.30 4.33 -4.36
N THR A 313 1.32 3.68 -3.75
CA THR A 313 0.59 4.20 -2.58
C THR A 313 1.55 4.47 -1.43
N ASP A 314 2.44 3.55 -1.11
CA ASP A 314 3.35 3.70 0.02
C ASP A 314 4.48 4.70 -0.28
N TYR A 315 4.96 4.76 -1.52
CA TYR A 315 5.85 5.83 -1.97
C TYR A 315 5.20 7.22 -1.82
N SER A 316 3.92 7.34 -2.21
CA SER A 316 3.15 8.58 -2.03
C SER A 316 2.99 8.93 -0.56
N THR A 317 2.85 7.93 0.30
CA THR A 317 2.77 8.07 1.76
C THR A 317 4.07 8.61 2.34
N VAL A 318 5.22 7.98 2.04
CA VAL A 318 6.55 8.47 2.46
C VAL A 318 6.73 9.92 2.04
N ARG A 319 6.45 10.23 0.77
CA ARG A 319 6.60 11.57 0.21
C ARG A 319 5.76 12.61 0.97
N LEU A 320 4.50 12.30 1.26
CA LEU A 320 3.63 13.21 2.01
C LEU A 320 4.06 13.36 3.47
N MET A 321 4.41 12.25 4.12
CA MET A 321 4.82 12.26 5.51
C MET A 321 6.05 13.15 5.70
N ASP A 322 7.06 13.01 4.84
CA ASP A 322 8.24 13.88 4.82
C ASP A 322 7.89 15.34 4.53
N ARG A 323 6.94 15.60 3.62
CA ARG A 323 6.56 16.95 3.20
C ARG A 323 5.79 17.73 4.28
N VAL A 324 4.93 17.04 5.03
CA VAL A 324 3.98 17.64 5.98
C VAL A 324 4.53 17.63 7.40
N TYR A 325 5.15 16.53 7.82
CA TYR A 325 5.63 16.35 9.19
C TYR A 325 7.15 16.55 9.31
N GLY A 326 7.88 16.45 8.20
CA GLY A 326 9.31 16.70 8.10
C GLY A 326 10.13 15.41 8.06
N PRO A 327 11.32 15.43 7.43
CA PRO A 327 12.21 14.28 7.41
C PRO A 327 12.72 13.97 8.82
N ASN A 328 12.89 12.69 9.15
CA ASN A 328 13.22 12.18 10.48
C ASN A 328 12.11 12.34 11.55
N ASP A 329 10.84 12.59 11.17
CA ASP A 329 9.74 12.50 12.15
C ASP A 329 9.56 11.02 12.54
N THR A 330 9.63 10.74 13.84
CA THR A 330 9.59 9.38 14.35
C THR A 330 8.23 8.75 14.09
N VAL A 331 8.23 7.66 13.33
CA VAL A 331 7.05 6.81 13.14
C VAL A 331 7.08 5.64 14.11
N LEU A 332 8.26 5.12 14.44
CA LEU A 332 8.40 3.97 15.31
C LEU A 332 9.57 4.14 16.30
N GLN A 333 9.35 3.75 17.56
CA GLN A 333 10.39 3.74 18.60
C GLN A 333 10.64 2.32 19.11
N LEU A 334 11.81 1.75 18.81
CA LEU A 334 12.20 0.39 19.21
C LEU A 334 13.45 0.43 20.08
N GLY A 335 13.32 0.14 21.39
CA GLY A 335 14.47 -0.01 22.28
C GLY A 335 15.36 1.24 22.39
N GLY A 336 14.79 2.44 22.21
CA GLY A 336 15.52 3.72 22.21
C GLY A 336 16.07 4.16 20.84
N ILE A 337 15.80 3.39 19.78
CA ILE A 337 16.02 3.77 18.39
C ILE A 337 14.73 4.43 17.88
N GLU A 338 14.86 5.64 17.33
CA GLU A 338 13.79 6.36 16.66
C GLU A 338 13.97 6.18 15.16
N LEU A 339 12.93 5.69 14.49
CA LEU A 339 12.92 5.44 13.06
C LEU A 339 11.84 6.30 12.41
N ASP A 340 12.22 7.00 11.35
CA ASP A 340 11.23 7.51 10.40
C ASP A 340 10.69 6.40 9.50
N TYR A 341 9.70 6.74 8.69
CA TYR A 341 9.00 5.75 7.87
C TYR A 341 9.90 5.13 6.80
N LEU A 342 10.72 5.95 6.13
CA LEU A 342 11.63 5.49 5.08
C LEU A 342 12.71 4.56 5.66
N GLN A 343 13.23 4.87 6.86
CA GLN A 343 14.18 4.04 7.58
C GLN A 343 13.56 2.70 7.98
N MET A 344 12.29 2.69 8.39
CA MET A 344 11.55 1.45 8.67
C MET A 344 11.46 0.57 7.42
N ARG A 345 11.03 1.13 6.28
CA ARG A 345 10.99 0.42 4.99
C ARG A 345 12.36 -0.08 4.56
N ARG A 346 13.42 0.70 4.79
CA ARG A 346 14.78 0.26 4.51
C ARG A 346 15.21 -0.93 5.35
N MET A 347 14.88 -0.95 6.64
CA MET A 347 15.20 -2.12 7.48
C MET A 347 14.46 -3.39 7.02
N GLU A 348 13.20 -3.27 6.62
CA GLU A 348 12.40 -4.38 6.08
C GLU A 348 12.99 -4.92 4.77
N TYR A 349 13.34 -4.03 3.84
CA TYR A 349 13.98 -4.38 2.57
C TYR A 349 15.25 -5.23 2.76
N LEU A 350 16.10 -4.86 3.73
CA LEU A 350 17.37 -5.56 3.99
C LEU A 350 17.19 -6.98 4.51
N ALA A 351 15.98 -7.40 4.90
CA ALA A 351 15.69 -8.77 5.31
C ALA A 351 15.74 -9.77 4.13
N ASP A 352 15.27 -9.37 2.95
CA ASP A 352 15.39 -10.14 1.70
C ASP A 352 15.40 -9.22 0.47
N PRO A 353 16.57 -8.65 0.11
CA PRO A 353 16.66 -7.67 -0.98
C PRO A 353 16.51 -8.29 -2.39
N LEU A 354 16.61 -9.62 -2.49
CA LEU A 354 16.56 -10.35 -3.77
C LEU A 354 15.12 -10.61 -4.24
N VAL A 355 14.10 -10.39 -3.41
CA VAL A 355 12.71 -10.60 -3.84
C VAL A 355 12.35 -9.63 -4.99
N PRO A 356 11.81 -10.09 -6.14
CA PRO A 356 11.35 -9.20 -7.19
C PRO A 356 10.08 -8.46 -6.74
N MET A 357 9.83 -7.26 -7.29
CA MET A 357 8.59 -6.53 -7.00
C MET A 357 7.40 -7.11 -7.79
N TYR A 358 7.66 -7.50 -9.04
CA TYR A 358 6.64 -8.07 -9.92
C TYR A 358 6.36 -9.54 -9.59
N GLY A 359 5.08 -9.88 -9.48
CA GLY A 359 4.60 -11.24 -9.25
C GLY A 359 3.16 -11.21 -8.77
N LYS A 360 2.46 -12.35 -8.83
CA LYS A 360 1.09 -12.41 -8.30
C LYS A 360 1.13 -12.39 -6.78
N ALA A 361 0.08 -11.90 -6.14
CA ALA A 361 0.04 -11.77 -4.69
C ALA A 361 0.31 -13.10 -3.95
N TRP A 362 -0.13 -14.23 -4.52
CA TRP A 362 0.08 -15.58 -3.98
C TRP A 362 1.40 -16.24 -4.39
N ASP A 363 2.23 -15.58 -5.19
CA ASP A 363 3.59 -16.06 -5.48
C ASP A 363 4.55 -15.77 -4.31
N PHE A 364 4.14 -14.90 -3.37
CA PHE A 364 4.93 -14.47 -2.22
C PHE A 364 4.38 -15.04 -0.91
N ASP A 365 5.28 -15.46 -0.01
CA ASP A 365 4.93 -15.66 1.40
C ASP A 365 4.68 -14.30 2.10
N GLN A 366 4.18 -14.32 3.34
CA GLN A 366 3.80 -13.09 4.06
C GLN A 366 4.94 -12.08 4.22
N ILE A 367 6.18 -12.53 4.46
CA ILE A 367 7.31 -11.62 4.66
C ILE A 367 7.73 -11.04 3.31
N ASN A 368 7.87 -11.91 2.32
CA ASN A 368 8.26 -11.52 0.97
C ASN A 368 7.20 -10.66 0.28
N TYR A 369 5.91 -10.84 0.58
CA TYR A 369 4.85 -9.95 0.11
C TYR A 369 5.10 -8.53 0.62
N GLY A 370 5.27 -8.36 1.94
CA GLY A 370 5.55 -7.04 2.54
C GLY A 370 6.77 -6.35 1.92
N ILE A 371 7.83 -7.09 1.64
CA ILE A 371 9.04 -6.55 1.01
C ILE A 371 8.81 -6.22 -0.47
N ALA A 372 8.22 -7.15 -1.23
CA ALA A 372 8.02 -7.03 -2.67
C ALA A 372 7.02 -5.94 -3.06
N THR A 373 6.00 -5.70 -2.24
CA THR A 373 4.90 -4.80 -2.57
C THR A 373 4.97 -3.46 -1.84
N TYR A 374 5.68 -3.34 -0.72
CA TYR A 374 5.87 -2.07 -0.01
C TYR A 374 7.33 -1.64 0.03
N SER A 375 8.18 -2.40 0.74
CA SER A 375 9.48 -1.90 1.18
C SER A 375 10.46 -1.72 0.01
N LYS A 376 10.61 -2.71 -0.87
CA LYS A 376 11.46 -2.61 -2.07
C LYS A 376 10.90 -1.57 -3.06
N PRO A 377 9.59 -1.54 -3.39
CA PRO A 377 9.02 -0.49 -4.24
C PRO A 377 9.24 0.93 -3.73
N VAL A 378 9.06 1.20 -2.43
CA VAL A 378 9.31 2.52 -1.84
C VAL A 378 10.75 2.97 -2.07
N LEU A 379 11.73 2.11 -1.80
CA LEU A 379 13.14 2.44 -1.99
C LEU A 379 13.49 2.56 -3.47
N ALA A 380 12.92 1.71 -4.33
CA ALA A 380 13.13 1.75 -5.76
C ALA A 380 12.58 3.05 -6.37
N LEU A 381 11.33 3.43 -6.07
CA LEU A 381 10.68 4.65 -6.56
C LEU A 381 11.35 5.92 -6.01
N SER A 382 11.75 5.90 -4.74
CA SER A 382 12.50 7.01 -4.14
C SER A 382 13.91 7.13 -4.74
N THR A 383 14.57 6.00 -5.06
CA THR A 383 15.84 6.00 -5.80
C THR A 383 15.62 6.53 -7.23
N LEU A 384 14.55 6.12 -7.90
CA LEU A 384 14.20 6.63 -9.23
C LEU A 384 14.01 8.14 -9.18
N GLU A 385 13.24 8.66 -8.22
CA GLU A 385 13.08 10.10 -8.00
C GLU A 385 14.42 10.80 -7.82
N ASN A 386 15.30 10.27 -6.99
CA ASN A 386 16.62 10.85 -6.74
C ASN A 386 17.51 10.86 -7.99
N VAL A 387 17.30 9.92 -8.92
CA VAL A 387 18.02 9.81 -10.19
C VAL A 387 17.45 10.75 -11.26
N VAL A 388 16.12 10.79 -11.44
CA VAL A 388 15.48 11.59 -12.50
C VAL A 388 15.15 13.02 -12.07
N GLY A 389 15.19 13.29 -10.76
CA GLY A 389 14.82 14.54 -10.11
C GLY A 389 13.32 14.63 -9.81
N GLU A 390 13.00 15.31 -8.70
CA GLU A 390 11.63 15.50 -8.18
C GLU A 390 10.63 15.98 -9.24
N GLN A 391 11.01 16.99 -10.05
CA GLN A 391 10.11 17.53 -11.07
C GLN A 391 9.74 16.48 -12.13
N THR A 392 10.73 15.72 -12.60
CA THR A 392 10.52 14.65 -13.58
C THR A 392 9.66 13.54 -12.98
N MET A 393 9.91 13.16 -11.72
CA MET A 393 9.12 12.14 -11.04
C MET A 393 7.65 12.57 -10.90
N LEU A 394 7.38 13.81 -10.47
CA LEU A 394 6.02 14.35 -10.42
C LEU A 394 5.36 14.37 -11.81
N GLU A 395 6.11 14.69 -12.87
CA GLU A 395 5.61 14.65 -14.24
C GLU A 395 5.29 13.20 -14.69
N ILE A 396 6.09 12.21 -14.30
CA ILE A 396 5.81 10.78 -14.54
C ILE A 396 4.50 10.39 -13.87
N MET A 397 4.38 10.63 -12.56
CA MET A 397 3.22 10.22 -11.78
C MET A 397 1.93 10.92 -12.23
N SER A 398 1.99 12.23 -12.47
CA SER A 398 0.82 13.00 -12.96
C SER A 398 0.42 12.62 -14.38
N THR A 399 1.38 12.42 -15.29
CA THR A 399 1.09 11.96 -16.65
C THR A 399 0.44 10.58 -16.63
N PHE A 400 0.96 9.67 -15.79
CA PHE A 400 0.40 8.33 -15.65
C PHE A 400 -1.03 8.37 -15.10
N PHE A 401 -1.26 9.10 -14.00
CA PHE A 401 -2.59 9.27 -13.42
C PHE A 401 -3.59 9.86 -14.43
N GLU A 402 -3.25 10.95 -15.10
CA GLU A 402 -4.16 11.60 -16.05
C GLU A 402 -4.47 10.72 -17.27
N GLN A 403 -3.51 9.90 -17.71
CA GLN A 403 -3.70 8.98 -18.84
C GLN A 403 -4.56 7.77 -18.47
N TYR A 404 -4.41 7.23 -17.26
CA TYR A 404 -4.99 5.95 -16.85
C TYR A 404 -6.08 6.03 -15.78
N LYS A 405 -6.50 7.23 -15.35
CA LYS A 405 -7.69 7.36 -14.51
C LYS A 405 -8.90 6.71 -15.15
N PHE A 406 -9.64 5.95 -14.35
CA PHE A 406 -10.77 5.11 -14.74
C PHE A 406 -10.41 4.02 -15.77
N SER A 407 -9.25 3.38 -15.59
CA SER A 407 -8.79 2.23 -16.38
C SER A 407 -7.96 1.25 -15.53
N HIS A 408 -7.50 0.16 -16.13
CA HIS A 408 -6.71 -0.90 -15.46
C HIS A 408 -5.32 -1.06 -16.12
N PRO A 409 -4.36 -0.14 -15.88
CA PRO A 409 -3.02 -0.21 -16.46
C PRO A 409 -2.14 -1.29 -15.82
N THR A 410 -1.06 -1.61 -16.52
CA THR A 410 -0.06 -2.63 -16.14
C THR A 410 1.30 -2.02 -15.84
N THR A 411 2.25 -2.82 -15.34
CA THR A 411 3.65 -2.40 -15.15
C THR A 411 4.25 -1.87 -16.46
N GLN A 412 3.89 -2.48 -17.58
CA GLN A 412 4.41 -2.09 -18.89
C GLN A 412 3.88 -0.70 -19.32
N ASP A 413 2.66 -0.35 -18.92
CA ASP A 413 2.09 0.97 -19.14
C ASP A 413 2.83 2.02 -18.31
N PHE A 414 3.11 1.72 -17.03
CA PHE A 414 3.91 2.59 -16.16
C PHE A 414 5.34 2.78 -16.69
N ARG A 415 6.00 1.70 -17.13
CA ARG A 415 7.31 1.77 -17.80
C ARG A 415 7.29 2.70 -19.00
N SER A 416 6.29 2.56 -19.85
CA SER A 416 6.19 3.35 -21.07
C SER A 416 6.08 4.84 -20.76
N VAL A 417 5.23 5.24 -19.80
CA VAL A 417 5.11 6.63 -19.37
C VAL A 417 6.39 7.13 -18.71
N ALA A 418 6.97 6.34 -17.81
CA ALA A 418 8.18 6.72 -17.07
C ALA A 418 9.37 6.98 -18.01
N GLU A 419 9.60 6.09 -18.98
CA GLU A 419 10.69 6.25 -19.96
C GLU A 419 10.44 7.42 -20.93
N ASP A 420 9.19 7.61 -21.37
CA ASP A 420 8.83 8.69 -22.29
C ASP A 420 9.00 10.06 -21.64
N VAL A 421 8.57 10.23 -20.38
CA VAL A 421 8.72 11.48 -19.62
C VAL A 421 10.17 11.71 -19.20
N ALA A 422 10.88 10.68 -18.71
CA ALA A 422 12.29 10.81 -18.32
C ALA A 422 13.23 11.03 -19.52
N GLY A 423 12.78 10.69 -20.74
CA GLY A 423 13.57 10.82 -21.96
C GLY A 423 14.75 9.84 -22.03
N GLN A 424 14.71 8.76 -21.24
CA GLN A 424 15.75 7.75 -21.15
C GLN A 424 15.18 6.37 -20.84
N LYS A 425 15.93 5.32 -21.16
CA LYS A 425 15.61 3.96 -20.72
C LYS A 425 15.85 3.83 -19.22
N LEU A 426 14.96 3.10 -18.56
CA LEU A 426 14.99 2.87 -17.12
C LEU A 426 15.16 1.37 -16.82
N ASP A 427 15.97 0.69 -17.65
CA ASP A 427 16.16 -0.77 -17.58
C ASP A 427 16.69 -1.22 -16.21
N TRP A 428 17.55 -0.44 -15.55
CA TRP A 428 17.99 -0.74 -14.18
C TRP A 428 16.82 -0.81 -13.19
N PHE A 429 15.80 0.04 -13.37
CA PHE A 429 14.62 0.05 -12.52
C PHE A 429 13.69 -1.09 -12.90
N PHE A 430 13.27 -1.17 -14.16
CA PHE A 430 12.25 -2.14 -14.57
C PHE A 430 12.80 -3.57 -14.69
N ASP A 431 13.89 -3.76 -15.45
CA ASP A 431 14.43 -5.10 -15.67
C ASP A 431 15.20 -5.58 -14.44
N GLY A 432 15.89 -4.68 -13.73
CA GLY A 432 16.69 -5.01 -12.53
C GLY A 432 15.87 -5.13 -11.24
N LEU A 433 15.10 -4.10 -10.86
CA LEU A 433 14.39 -4.06 -9.57
C LEU A 433 12.95 -4.59 -9.63
N VAL A 434 12.21 -4.26 -10.69
CA VAL A 434 10.79 -4.64 -10.80
C VAL A 434 10.66 -6.11 -11.18
N TYR A 435 11.20 -6.50 -12.34
CA TYR A 435 11.12 -7.86 -12.85
C TYR A 435 12.24 -8.77 -12.35
N GLY A 436 13.38 -8.20 -11.95
CA GLY A 436 14.57 -8.91 -11.52
C GLY A 436 14.79 -8.95 -10.01
N ASP A 437 15.79 -9.73 -9.62
CA ASP A 437 16.31 -9.88 -8.26
C ASP A 437 17.64 -9.11 -8.06
N ASP A 438 17.95 -8.15 -8.94
CA ASP A 438 19.22 -7.45 -8.94
C ASP A 438 19.38 -6.60 -7.66
N VAL A 439 20.60 -6.61 -7.14
CA VAL A 439 21.03 -5.81 -5.98
C VAL A 439 22.33 -5.07 -6.27
N LEU A 440 22.68 -4.14 -5.40
CA LEU A 440 23.82 -3.25 -5.53
C LEU A 440 24.43 -2.92 -4.15
N ASN A 441 25.76 -2.89 -4.07
CA ASN A 441 26.51 -2.24 -2.99
C ASN A 441 27.66 -1.42 -3.58
N TYR A 442 27.70 -0.11 -3.32
CA TYR A 442 28.80 0.77 -3.76
C TYR A 442 29.78 1.03 -2.62
N THR A 443 31.05 0.67 -2.83
CA THR A 443 32.07 0.75 -1.78
C THR A 443 33.27 1.57 -2.21
N VAL A 444 33.84 2.36 -1.29
CA VAL A 444 35.20 2.91 -1.48
C VAL A 444 36.22 1.91 -0.93
N THR A 445 36.85 1.15 -1.81
CA THR A 445 37.75 0.06 -1.43
C THR A 445 39.15 0.52 -1.05
N SER A 446 39.63 1.64 -1.60
CA SER A 446 40.93 2.21 -1.23
C SER A 446 41.01 3.72 -1.42
N VAL A 447 41.72 4.38 -0.51
CA VAL A 447 42.12 5.79 -0.62
C VAL A 447 43.62 5.90 -0.37
N ASN A 448 44.37 6.21 -1.42
CA ASN A 448 45.82 6.47 -1.40
C ASN A 448 46.10 7.98 -1.38
N GLU A 449 47.37 8.38 -1.47
CA GLU A 449 47.76 9.80 -1.40
C GLU A 449 47.17 10.63 -2.56
N HIS A 450 47.14 10.08 -3.78
CA HIS A 450 46.67 10.79 -4.98
C HIS A 450 45.75 9.92 -5.86
N SER A 451 45.25 8.80 -5.34
CA SER A 451 44.30 7.96 -6.05
C SER A 451 43.33 7.31 -5.09
N LEU A 452 42.14 6.97 -5.58
CA LEU A 452 41.13 6.20 -4.85
C LEU A 452 40.55 5.14 -5.78
N THR A 453 40.04 4.05 -5.20
CA THR A 453 39.32 3.02 -5.95
C THR A 453 37.93 2.85 -5.35
N VAL A 454 36.94 2.81 -6.23
CA VAL A 454 35.56 2.45 -5.90
C VAL A 454 35.20 1.12 -6.56
N GLU A 455 34.29 0.38 -5.93
CA GLU A 455 33.79 -0.90 -6.41
C GLU A 455 32.26 -0.93 -6.36
N ARG A 456 31.64 -1.55 -7.37
CA ARG A 456 30.22 -1.89 -7.44
C ARG A 456 30.11 -3.39 -7.31
N GLN A 457 29.40 -3.85 -6.29
CA GLN A 457 29.07 -5.25 -6.10
C GLN A 457 27.59 -5.48 -6.44
N GLY A 458 27.28 -6.61 -7.08
CA GLY A 458 25.94 -6.92 -7.59
C GLY A 458 25.80 -6.66 -9.09
N GLU A 459 24.60 -6.84 -9.63
CA GLU A 459 24.32 -6.71 -11.09
C GLU A 459 23.63 -5.40 -11.44
N LEU A 460 23.02 -4.72 -10.46
CA LEU A 460 22.32 -3.46 -10.66
C LEU A 460 23.32 -2.33 -10.96
N ILE A 461 23.07 -1.57 -12.03
CA ILE A 461 23.92 -0.45 -12.45
C ILE A 461 23.11 0.84 -12.37
N ILE A 462 23.36 1.65 -11.34
CA ILE A 462 22.73 2.96 -11.14
C ILE A 462 23.82 4.03 -11.14
N PRO A 463 23.78 5.03 -12.04
CA PRO A 463 24.80 6.07 -12.09
C PRO A 463 24.82 6.89 -10.79
N THR A 464 26.02 7.24 -10.33
CA THR A 464 26.22 7.98 -9.08
C THR A 464 27.44 8.93 -9.17
N GLU A 465 27.79 9.54 -8.06
CA GLU A 465 28.90 10.49 -7.93
C GLU A 465 29.83 10.06 -6.79
N VAL A 466 31.11 10.38 -6.92
CA VAL A 466 32.13 10.19 -5.89
C VAL A 466 32.60 11.56 -5.43
N GLU A 467 32.38 11.89 -4.16
CA GLU A 467 32.97 13.06 -3.51
C GLU A 467 34.38 12.73 -3.02
N VAL A 468 35.33 13.59 -3.37
CA VAL A 468 36.72 13.50 -2.89
C VAL A 468 37.05 14.74 -2.08
N THR A 469 37.36 14.55 -0.80
CA THR A 469 37.83 15.61 0.09
C THR A 469 39.35 15.56 0.20
N PHE A 470 40.03 16.68 -0.05
CA PHE A 470 41.48 16.80 0.02
C PHE A 470 41.95 17.40 1.36
N GLU A 471 43.23 17.19 1.71
CA GLU A 471 43.82 17.72 2.96
C GLU A 471 43.84 19.26 3.03
N ASP A 472 43.77 19.95 1.90
CA ASP A 472 43.67 21.42 1.85
C ASP A 472 42.24 21.95 2.10
N GLY A 473 41.28 21.04 2.32
CA GLY A 473 39.87 21.34 2.57
C GLY A 473 39.02 21.55 1.33
N THR A 474 39.59 21.44 0.11
CA THR A 474 38.81 21.46 -1.13
C THR A 474 38.11 20.12 -1.35
N THR A 475 36.99 20.15 -2.07
CA THR A 475 36.26 18.95 -2.53
C THR A 475 36.21 18.91 -4.06
N GLU A 476 36.02 17.71 -4.62
CA GLU A 476 35.75 17.48 -6.04
C GLU A 476 34.69 16.39 -6.17
N MET A 477 33.67 16.62 -7.01
CA MET A 477 32.64 15.64 -7.35
C MET A 477 32.96 15.03 -8.71
N THR A 478 33.09 13.71 -8.75
CA THR A 478 33.39 12.97 -9.98
C THR A 478 32.25 12.01 -10.29
N ALA A 479 31.65 12.14 -11.48
CA ALA A 479 30.60 11.24 -11.93
C ALA A 479 31.15 9.83 -12.20
N TRP A 480 30.38 8.81 -11.83
CA TRP A 480 30.67 7.41 -12.11
C TRP A 480 29.41 6.69 -12.58
N ASP A 481 29.46 6.06 -13.75
CA ASP A 481 28.32 5.38 -14.36
C ASP A 481 28.03 3.99 -13.75
N GLY A 482 28.95 3.47 -12.92
CA GLY A 482 28.84 2.14 -12.31
C GLY A 482 29.03 0.97 -13.28
N VAL A 483 29.30 1.22 -14.58
CA VAL A 483 29.35 0.14 -15.60
C VAL A 483 30.57 -0.76 -15.39
N GLN A 484 31.68 -0.20 -14.93
CA GLN A 484 32.84 -0.98 -14.50
C GLN A 484 32.69 -1.34 -13.03
N ASP A 485 32.80 -2.62 -12.71
CA ASP A 485 32.73 -3.12 -11.33
C ASP A 485 33.78 -2.46 -10.43
N GLU A 486 34.95 -2.12 -10.97
CA GLU A 486 36.01 -1.41 -10.23
C GLU A 486 36.51 -0.23 -11.06
N MET A 487 36.64 0.94 -10.43
CA MET A 487 37.16 2.15 -11.05
C MET A 487 38.16 2.87 -10.13
N THR A 488 39.35 3.17 -10.66
CA THR A 488 40.35 4.00 -9.97
C THR A 488 40.34 5.42 -10.52
N PHE A 489 40.25 6.40 -9.64
CA PHE A 489 40.37 7.82 -9.97
C PHE A 489 41.71 8.37 -9.47
N ASP A 490 42.46 9.00 -10.36
CA ASP A 490 43.77 9.61 -10.08
C ASP A 490 43.67 11.15 -10.02
N TYR A 491 44.27 11.73 -9.00
CA TYR A 491 44.33 13.17 -8.73
C TYR A 491 45.78 13.66 -8.55
N PRO A 492 46.66 13.51 -9.57
CA PRO A 492 48.10 13.75 -9.43
C PRO A 492 48.45 15.23 -9.19
N ASP A 493 47.58 16.16 -9.62
CA ASP A 493 47.81 17.60 -9.53
C ASP A 493 47.08 18.27 -8.34
N ARG A 494 46.44 17.47 -7.47
CA ARG A 494 45.71 17.95 -6.28
C ARG A 494 46.52 17.75 -5.00
N ALA A 495 46.09 18.40 -3.91
CA ALA A 495 46.54 18.04 -2.57
C ALA A 495 46.24 16.55 -2.29
N SER A 496 46.89 15.96 -1.29
CA SER A 496 46.65 14.54 -1.01
C SER A 496 45.21 14.29 -0.56
N ILE A 497 44.63 13.15 -0.93
CA ILE A 497 43.27 12.78 -0.57
C ILE A 497 43.17 12.53 0.93
N ARG A 498 42.15 13.11 1.57
CA ARG A 498 41.81 12.90 2.98
C ARG A 498 40.74 11.82 3.12
N GLN A 499 39.67 11.93 2.34
CA GLN A 499 38.50 11.05 2.39
C GLN A 499 37.87 11.00 0.99
N ALA A 500 37.22 9.88 0.69
CA ALA A 500 36.32 9.76 -0.45
C ALA A 500 35.01 9.09 -0.02
N GLU A 501 33.93 9.42 -0.71
CA GLU A 501 32.59 8.88 -0.49
C GLU A 501 31.86 8.69 -1.82
N VAL A 502 31.33 7.49 -2.07
CA VAL A 502 30.45 7.21 -3.21
C VAL A 502 28.99 7.41 -2.80
N ASP A 503 28.19 8.01 -3.67
CA ASP A 503 26.84 8.47 -3.36
C ASP A 503 26.76 9.31 -2.07
N PRO A 504 27.49 10.44 -2.00
CA PRO A 504 27.60 11.29 -0.79
C PRO A 504 26.28 11.95 -0.37
N HIS A 505 25.24 11.81 -1.17
CA HIS A 505 23.90 12.31 -0.91
C HIS A 505 22.88 11.19 -0.64
N GLN A 506 23.33 9.93 -0.60
CA GLN A 506 22.49 8.74 -0.36
C GLN A 506 21.27 8.70 -1.29
N LYS A 507 21.48 9.04 -2.57
CA LYS A 507 20.46 9.01 -3.61
C LYS A 507 19.96 7.59 -3.84
N ILE A 508 20.81 6.59 -3.63
CA ILE A 508 20.54 5.19 -3.94
C ILE A 508 20.12 4.45 -2.68
N LEU A 509 18.80 4.44 -2.48
CA LEU A 509 18.19 3.90 -1.27
C LEU A 509 18.12 2.37 -1.24
N VAL A 510 18.37 1.72 -2.37
CA VAL A 510 18.49 0.26 -2.52
C VAL A 510 19.92 -0.26 -2.31
N ASP A 511 20.90 0.62 -2.09
CA ASP A 511 22.27 0.20 -1.76
C ASP A 511 22.28 -0.63 -0.47
N LEU A 512 22.91 -1.80 -0.47
CA LEU A 512 22.86 -2.73 0.65
C LEU A 512 23.63 -2.25 1.89
N GLN A 513 24.67 -1.42 1.74
CA GLN A 513 25.58 -1.11 2.84
C GLN A 513 26.22 0.29 2.75
N TRP A 514 25.42 1.33 3.02
CA TRP A 514 25.88 2.73 3.13
C TRP A 514 27.11 2.97 4.03
N SER A 515 27.36 2.11 5.02
CA SER A 515 28.51 2.26 5.92
C SER A 515 29.87 2.10 5.24
N ASP A 516 29.91 1.46 4.06
CA ASP A 516 31.15 1.22 3.30
C ASP A 516 31.32 2.15 2.08
N ASN A 517 30.33 3.00 1.83
CA ASN A 517 30.37 4.04 0.82
C ASN A 517 31.48 5.08 1.07
N GLY A 518 31.97 5.22 2.30
CA GLY A 518 32.96 6.23 2.69
C GLY A 518 34.25 5.63 3.26
N LEU A 519 35.41 6.13 2.81
CA LEU A 519 36.71 5.75 3.39
C LEU A 519 37.60 6.97 3.63
N SER A 520 38.17 7.06 4.84
CA SER A 520 39.19 8.03 5.19
C SER A 520 40.59 7.43 5.12
N ARG A 521 41.54 8.13 4.50
CA ARG A 521 42.95 7.68 4.37
C ARG A 521 43.63 7.45 5.72
N ARG A 522 43.22 8.20 6.75
CA ARG A 522 43.68 8.03 8.13
C ARG A 522 42.47 7.81 9.03
N MET A 523 42.47 6.73 9.80
CA MET A 523 41.49 6.54 10.87
C MET A 523 41.68 7.63 11.93
N ASP A 524 40.66 8.46 12.15
CA ASP A 524 40.59 9.28 13.35
C ASP A 524 40.16 8.42 14.54
N VAL A 525 41.18 7.84 15.21
CA VAL A 525 41.02 6.90 16.32
C VAL A 525 40.16 7.47 17.45
N MET A 526 40.15 8.79 17.65
CA MET A 526 39.36 9.44 18.71
C MET A 526 37.87 9.45 18.39
N SER A 527 37.52 9.70 17.13
CA SER A 527 36.13 9.66 16.64
C SER A 527 35.57 8.23 16.66
N TRP A 528 36.40 7.25 16.26
CA TRP A 528 36.01 5.83 16.26
C TRP A 528 35.78 5.28 17.68
N LEU A 529 36.63 5.67 18.65
CA LEU A 529 36.45 5.32 20.06
C LEU A 529 35.18 5.93 20.66
N ALA A 530 34.82 7.16 20.28
CA ALA A 530 33.61 7.83 20.76
C ALA A 530 32.33 7.15 20.25
N VAL A 531 32.30 6.74 18.98
CA VAL A 531 31.17 5.97 18.39
C VAL A 531 31.07 4.59 19.03
N SER A 532 32.19 3.87 19.17
CA SER A 532 32.23 2.56 19.82
C SER A 532 31.74 2.60 21.27
N ALA A 533 32.12 3.64 22.01
CA ALA A 533 31.68 3.84 23.38
C ALA A 533 30.16 4.13 23.47
N ARG A 534 29.59 4.87 22.52
CA ARG A 534 28.14 5.11 22.44
C ARG A 534 27.37 3.84 22.10
N LEU A 535 27.86 3.04 21.15
CA LEU A 535 27.24 1.78 20.76
C LEU A 535 27.24 0.77 21.92
N LEU A 536 28.36 0.66 22.64
CA LEU A 536 28.46 -0.17 23.85
C LEU A 536 27.50 0.30 24.95
N PHE A 537 27.33 1.61 25.10
CA PHE A 537 26.38 2.19 26.06
C PHE A 537 24.92 1.89 25.67
N GLN A 538 24.58 2.00 24.38
CA GLN A 538 23.24 1.64 23.87
C GLN A 538 22.95 0.13 24.01
N ILE A 539 23.93 -0.74 23.72
CA ILE A 539 23.80 -2.18 23.95
C ILE A 539 23.63 -2.47 25.44
N GLN A 540 24.38 -1.78 26.31
CA GLN A 540 24.24 -1.91 27.76
C GLN A 540 22.83 -1.50 28.24
N ASP A 541 22.32 -0.36 27.77
CA ASP A 541 20.99 0.14 28.13
C ASP A 541 19.87 -0.76 27.59
N PHE A 542 20.02 -1.30 26.38
CA PHE A 542 19.12 -2.30 25.81
C PHE A 542 19.07 -3.57 26.67
N LEU A 543 20.23 -4.10 27.08
CA LEU A 543 20.32 -5.27 27.96
C LEU A 543 19.73 -5.02 29.35
N LEU A 544 19.86 -3.80 29.88
CA LEU A 544 19.24 -3.41 31.15
C LEU A 544 17.72 -3.22 31.02
N GLY A 545 17.25 -2.72 29.88
CA GLY A 545 15.82 -2.52 29.57
C GLY A 545 15.03 -3.83 29.38
N GLN A 546 15.67 -4.89 28.90
CA GLN A 546 15.07 -6.22 28.76
C GLN A 546 15.05 -7.05 30.07
N GLY A 547 15.28 -6.42 31.24
CA GLY A 547 15.19 -7.10 32.54
C GLY A 547 16.48 -7.80 32.99
N GLY A 548 17.64 -7.28 32.61
CA GLY A 548 18.94 -7.78 33.06
C GLY A 548 19.29 -7.42 34.52
N LEU A 549 18.74 -8.20 35.46
CA LEU A 549 19.48 -8.84 36.56
C LEU A 549 18.81 -10.15 36.98
#